data_AF-A0A3B0Y5D6-F1
#
_entry.id   AF-A0A3B0Y5D6-F1
#
_cell.length_a   1.000
_cell.length_b   1.000
_cell.length_c   1.000
_cell.angle_alpha   90.00
_cell.angle_beta   90.00
_cell.angle_gamma   90.00
#
_symmetry.space_group_name_H-M   'P 1'
#
loop_
_entity.id
_entity.type
_entity.pdbx_description
1 polymer ?
#
loop_
_entity_poly.entity_id
_entity_poly.type
_entity_poly.pdbx_seq_one_letter_code
_entity_poly.pdbx_strand_id
1 'polypeptide(L)'
;RMLNDALMKATLEEFGYRAVVDFLAERKGEAVTPETQKTHVPVARIPWTAHLSFLVMLIMGGFIASLISGNFEFRANFGELHTTLFGGGMGYWITLILGGFMIGFGTQLGGGCSFGHGLGGCPRFVPASLIATAAFFTTAIITSVLVHYLITGTLQ
;
A
#
# COMPACT_ATOMS: atom_id res chain seq x y z
N ARG A 1 46.16 -1.10 -15.29
CA ARG A 1 46.11 0.39 -15.25
C ARG A 1 45.49 0.90 -16.55
N MET A 2 46.10 0.70 -17.72
CA MET A 2 45.51 1.10 -19.02
C MET A 2 44.06 0.62 -19.27
N LEU A 3 43.70 -0.62 -18.88
CA LEU A 3 42.32 -1.11 -19.01
C LEU A 3 41.33 -0.36 -18.10
N ASN A 4 41.73 -0.06 -16.86
CA ASN A 4 40.89 0.69 -15.93
C ASN A 4 40.73 2.15 -16.40
N ASP A 5 41.78 2.73 -16.97
CA ASP A 5 41.76 4.09 -17.50
C ASP A 5 40.86 4.17 -18.74
N ALA A 6 40.89 3.15 -19.60
CA ALA A 6 40.00 3.04 -20.76
C ALA A 6 38.53 2.84 -20.36
N LEU A 7 38.25 1.96 -19.39
CA LEU A 7 36.91 1.75 -18.86
C LEU A 7 36.38 3.00 -18.16
N MET A 8 37.21 3.70 -17.39
CA MET A 8 36.84 4.96 -16.74
C MET A 8 36.51 6.03 -17.77
N LYS A 9 37.32 6.17 -18.83
CA LYS A 9 37.07 7.14 -19.90
C LYS A 9 35.75 6.85 -20.64
N ALA A 10 35.48 5.60 -20.99
CA ALA A 10 34.22 5.20 -21.61
C ALA A 10 33.01 5.46 -20.69
N THR A 11 33.16 5.23 -19.39
CA THR A 11 32.11 5.49 -18.39
C THR A 11 31.83 6.99 -18.26
N LEU A 12 32.87 7.83 -18.32
CA LEU A 12 32.74 9.29 -18.26
C LEU A 12 32.09 9.89 -19.50
N GLU A 13 32.32 9.31 -20.68
CA GLU A 13 31.71 9.75 -21.94
C GLU A 13 30.21 9.38 -22.01
N GLU A 14 29.82 8.21 -21.51
CA GLU A 14 28.43 7.73 -21.56
C GLU A 14 27.55 8.35 -20.45
N PHE A 15 28.04 8.37 -19.21
CA PHE A 15 27.25 8.78 -18.04
C PHE A 15 27.53 10.23 -17.60
N GLY A 16 28.56 10.86 -18.16
CA GLY A 16 28.97 12.21 -17.82
C GLY A 16 29.81 12.30 -16.53
N TYR A 17 30.72 13.26 -16.49
CA TYR A 17 31.72 13.42 -15.42
C TYR A 17 31.11 13.55 -14.02
N ARG A 18 30.03 14.33 -13.87
CA ARG A 18 29.43 14.59 -12.55
C ARG A 18 28.81 13.32 -11.93
N ALA A 19 28.07 12.54 -12.71
CA ALA A 19 27.42 11.33 -12.21
C ALA A 19 28.43 10.26 -11.74
N VAL A 20 29.55 10.12 -12.47
CA VAL A 20 30.60 9.15 -12.12
C VAL A 20 31.36 9.59 -10.87
N VAL A 21 31.65 10.90 -10.71
CA VAL A 21 32.32 11.42 -9.52
C VAL A 21 31.45 11.29 -8.27
N ASP A 22 30.16 11.59 -8.37
CA ASP A 22 29.21 11.44 -7.25
C ASP A 22 29.10 9.97 -6.83
N PHE A 23 29.02 9.03 -7.79
CA PHE A 23 28.99 7.59 -7.51
C PHE A 23 30.31 7.08 -6.87
N LEU A 24 31.46 7.56 -7.35
CA LEU A 24 32.75 7.18 -6.77
C LEU A 24 32.95 7.78 -5.37
N ALA A 25 32.47 9.00 -5.13
CA ALA A 25 32.48 9.62 -3.81
C ALA A 25 31.60 8.83 -2.82
N GLU A 26 30.41 8.40 -3.26
CA GLU A 26 29.51 7.54 -2.49
C GLU A 26 30.15 6.17 -2.18
N ARG A 27 30.79 5.53 -3.18
CA ARG A 27 31.43 4.22 -2.99
C ARG A 27 32.68 4.27 -2.12
N LYS A 28 33.41 5.40 -2.13
CA LYS A 28 34.67 5.57 -1.39
C LYS A 28 34.46 5.94 0.07
N GLY A 29 33.22 6.19 0.50
CA GLY A 29 32.88 6.47 1.89
C GLY A 29 33.48 7.77 2.44
N GLU A 30 34.01 8.64 1.56
CA GLU A 30 34.40 10.01 1.92
C GLU A 30 33.11 10.83 2.03
N ALA A 31 32.67 11.01 3.27
CA ALA A 31 31.42 11.66 3.64
C ALA A 31 31.24 13.03 2.98
N VAL A 32 30.29 13.12 2.05
CA VAL A 32 29.58 14.37 1.79
C VAL A 32 28.40 14.41 2.75
N THR A 33 28.57 15.12 3.87
CA THR A 33 27.47 15.59 4.71
C THR A 33 27.82 17.01 5.17
N PRO A 34 26.88 17.97 5.14
CA PRO A 34 25.49 17.75 5.52
C PRO A 34 24.48 18.25 4.48
N GLU A 35 23.29 17.63 4.52
CA GLU A 35 22.06 18.12 3.88
C GLU A 35 22.02 18.13 2.34
N THR A 36 22.12 16.96 1.69
CA THR A 36 21.17 16.73 0.60
C THR A 36 19.85 16.36 1.27
N GLN A 37 19.18 17.41 1.76
CA GLN A 37 17.73 17.49 1.84
C GLN A 37 17.21 16.63 0.70
N LYS A 38 16.62 15.46 0.99
CA LYS A 38 15.94 14.66 -0.03
C LYS A 38 15.09 15.67 -0.76
N THR A 39 15.49 16.04 -1.98
CA THR A 39 14.76 17.00 -2.76
C THR A 39 13.40 16.35 -2.83
N HIS A 40 12.43 16.92 -2.10
CA HIS A 40 11.06 16.46 -2.18
C HIS A 40 10.69 16.85 -3.61
N VAL A 41 11.02 15.98 -4.57
CA VAL A 41 10.48 16.02 -5.91
C VAL A 41 8.99 16.03 -5.62
N PRO A 42 8.28 17.14 -5.88
CA PRO A 42 6.88 17.24 -5.55
C PRO A 42 6.22 16.06 -6.28
N VAL A 43 5.82 15.06 -5.51
CA VAL A 43 5.20 13.86 -6.07
C VAL A 43 4.02 14.38 -6.84
N ALA A 44 4.06 14.26 -8.16
CA ALA A 44 3.02 14.80 -9.03
C ALA A 44 1.69 14.25 -8.52
N ARG A 45 0.84 15.15 -7.99
CA ARG A 45 -0.45 14.73 -7.46
C ARG A 45 -1.21 14.13 -8.61
N ILE A 46 -1.48 12.82 -8.50
CA ILE A 46 -2.35 12.12 -9.43
C ILE A 46 -3.65 12.93 -9.53
N PRO A 47 -4.10 13.29 -10.74
CA PRO A 47 -5.31 14.07 -10.88
C PRO A 47 -6.47 13.28 -10.28
N TRP A 48 -7.42 13.97 -9.63
CA TRP A 48 -8.58 13.35 -9.00
C TRP A 48 -9.36 12.42 -9.94
N THR A 49 -9.29 12.66 -11.25
CA THR A 49 -9.81 11.80 -12.31
C THR A 49 -9.23 10.38 -12.30
N ALA A 50 -7.95 10.21 -11.91
CA ALA A 50 -7.33 8.90 -11.77
C ALA A 50 -7.92 8.11 -10.59
N HIS A 51 -8.23 8.79 -9.49
CA HIS A 51 -8.91 8.17 -8.34
C HIS A 51 -10.35 7.77 -8.68
N LEU A 52 -11.08 8.64 -9.37
CA LEU A 52 -12.45 8.35 -9.81
C LEU A 52 -12.48 7.21 -10.84
N SER A 53 -11.60 7.23 -11.84
CA SER A 53 -11.54 6.15 -12.83
C SER A 53 -11.19 4.81 -12.18
N PHE A 54 -10.24 4.79 -11.25
CA PHE A 54 -9.93 3.58 -10.47
C PHE A 54 -11.15 3.08 -9.68
N LEU A 55 -11.85 3.98 -8.98
CA LEU A 55 -13.05 3.63 -8.20
C LEU A 55 -14.17 3.07 -9.08
N VAL A 56 -14.42 3.72 -10.22
CA VAL A 56 -15.43 3.28 -11.20
C VAL A 56 -15.07 1.91 -11.75
N MET A 57 -13.81 1.69 -12.13
CA MET A 57 -13.36 0.38 -12.64
C MET A 57 -13.46 -0.72 -11.59
N LEU A 58 -13.25 -0.41 -10.30
CA LEU A 58 -13.39 -1.37 -9.20
C LEU A 58 -14.85 -1.79 -9.03
N ILE A 59 -15.79 -0.83 -9.04
CA ILE A 59 -17.23 -1.12 -8.97
C ILE A 59 -17.68 -1.93 -10.18
N MET A 60 -17.29 -1.49 -11.38
CA MET A 60 -17.62 -2.17 -12.64
C MET A 60 -17.02 -3.58 -12.69
N GLY A 61 -15.76 -3.74 -12.31
CA GLY A 61 -15.07 -5.03 -12.28
C GLY A 61 -15.71 -6.00 -11.30
N GLY A 62 -16.08 -5.55 -10.10
CA GLY A 62 -16.81 -6.35 -9.12
C GLY A 62 -18.19 -6.77 -9.61
N PHE A 63 -18.91 -5.84 -10.27
CA PHE A 63 -20.22 -6.14 -10.86
C PHE A 63 -20.13 -7.17 -11.99
N ILE A 64 -19.17 -7.00 -12.92
CA ILE A 64 -18.93 -7.93 -14.02
C ILE A 64 -18.49 -9.29 -13.48
N ALA A 65 -17.58 -9.34 -12.50
CA ALA A 65 -17.16 -10.58 -11.86
C ALA A 65 -18.35 -11.30 -11.18
N SER A 66 -19.25 -10.55 -10.55
CA SER A 66 -20.47 -11.08 -9.94
C SER A 66 -21.43 -11.68 -10.99
N LEU A 67 -21.61 -11.01 -12.13
CA LEU A 67 -22.40 -11.53 -13.25
C LEU A 67 -21.81 -12.83 -13.83
N ILE A 68 -20.49 -12.88 -14.01
CA ILE A 68 -19.79 -14.07 -14.53
C ILE A 68 -19.87 -15.24 -13.53
N SER A 69 -19.83 -14.94 -12.22
CA SER A 69 -19.89 -15.96 -11.17
C SER A 69 -21.28 -16.62 -11.02
N GLY A 70 -22.31 -16.11 -11.70
CA GLY A 70 -23.66 -16.69 -11.73
C GLY A 70 -24.42 -16.68 -10.39
N ASN A 71 -23.79 -16.22 -9.30
CA ASN A 71 -24.32 -16.18 -7.94
C ASN A 71 -24.70 -14.74 -7.56
N PHE A 72 -25.53 -14.10 -8.38
CA PHE A 72 -26.00 -12.75 -8.06
C PHE A 72 -27.14 -12.81 -7.04
N GLU A 73 -26.77 -12.90 -5.77
CA GLU A 73 -27.72 -12.76 -4.67
C GLU A 73 -27.57 -11.37 -4.05
N PHE A 74 -28.61 -10.54 -4.19
CA PHE A 74 -28.67 -9.24 -3.54
C PHE A 74 -28.89 -9.45 -2.03
N ARG A 75 -27.80 -9.69 -1.31
CA ARG A 75 -27.82 -9.87 0.15
C ARG A 75 -27.64 -8.52 0.82
N ALA A 76 -28.76 -7.91 1.22
CA ALA A 76 -28.76 -6.74 2.11
C ALA A 76 -28.44 -7.11 3.58
N ASN A 77 -28.15 -8.39 3.87
CA ASN A 77 -27.82 -8.90 5.18
C ASN A 77 -26.39 -9.48 5.16
N PHE A 78 -25.50 -8.98 6.01
CA PHE A 78 -24.10 -9.42 6.15
C PHE A 78 -23.95 -10.78 6.89
N GLY A 79 -24.92 -11.69 6.72
CA GLY A 79 -24.99 -12.97 7.42
C GLY A 79 -25.54 -12.87 8.84
N GLU A 80 -26.03 -13.99 9.38
CA GLU A 80 -26.60 -14.08 10.75
C GLU A 80 -25.64 -13.55 11.82
N LEU A 81 -24.32 -13.73 11.61
CA LEU A 81 -23.30 -13.37 12.58
C LEU A 81 -23.29 -11.87 12.92
N HIS A 82 -23.54 -10.99 11.94
CA HIS A 82 -23.51 -9.55 12.16
C HIS A 82 -24.78 -9.04 12.86
N THR A 83 -25.93 -9.62 12.53
CA THR A 83 -27.21 -9.33 13.20
C THR A 83 -27.19 -9.73 14.67
N THR A 84 -26.48 -10.79 15.03
CA THR A 84 -26.30 -11.24 16.43
C THR A 84 -25.29 -10.37 17.20
N LEU A 85 -24.26 -9.82 16.53
CA LEU A 85 -23.21 -9.03 17.19
C LEU A 85 -23.57 -7.55 17.39
N PHE A 86 -24.13 -6.89 16.38
CA PHE A 86 -24.33 -5.43 16.37
C PHE A 86 -25.80 -5.00 16.45
N GLY A 87 -26.72 -5.97 16.55
CA GLY A 87 -28.16 -5.74 16.62
C GLY A 87 -28.78 -5.36 15.28
N GLY A 88 -30.09 -5.61 15.14
CA GLY A 88 -30.85 -5.26 13.94
C GLY A 88 -31.16 -3.76 13.83
N GLY A 89 -31.26 -3.25 12.60
CA GLY A 89 -31.80 -1.92 12.29
C GLY A 89 -30.75 -0.80 12.36
N MET A 90 -30.67 -0.10 13.50
CA MET A 90 -29.90 1.16 13.62
C MET A 90 -28.43 0.94 14.07
N GLY A 91 -28.17 -0.08 14.90
CA GLY A 91 -26.80 -0.43 15.34
C GLY A 91 -25.88 -0.84 14.18
N TYR A 92 -26.48 -1.41 13.13
CA TYR A 92 -25.83 -1.73 11.86
C TYR A 92 -25.16 -0.51 11.20
N TRP A 93 -25.91 0.57 10.99
CA TRP A 93 -25.40 1.77 10.32
C TRP A 93 -24.32 2.47 11.14
N ILE A 94 -24.50 2.52 12.46
CA ILE A 94 -23.53 3.13 13.38
C ILE A 94 -22.20 2.36 13.32
N THR A 95 -22.24 1.03 13.33
CA THR A 95 -21.04 0.19 13.26
C THR A 95 -20.30 0.37 11.93
N LEU A 96 -21.03 0.43 10.80
CA LEU A 96 -20.40 0.68 9.49
C LEU A 96 -19.78 2.06 9.39
N ILE A 97 -20.47 3.09 9.87
CA ILE A 97 -19.94 4.46 9.86
C ILE A 97 -18.70 4.55 10.76
N LEU A 98 -18.76 3.99 11.96
CA LEU A 98 -17.65 3.99 12.90
C LEU A 98 -16.45 3.19 12.38
N GLY A 99 -16.70 2.00 11.82
CA GLY A 99 -15.67 1.17 11.20
C GLY A 99 -15.00 1.87 10.03
N GLY A 100 -15.79 2.46 9.12
CA GLY A 100 -15.29 3.22 7.99
C GLY A 100 -14.47 4.44 8.43
N PHE A 101 -14.93 5.17 9.44
CA PHE A 101 -14.21 6.30 10.03
C PHE A 101 -12.88 5.86 10.65
N MET A 102 -12.87 4.77 11.41
CA MET A 102 -11.68 4.25 12.07
C MET A 102 -10.64 3.75 11.05
N ILE A 103 -11.09 3.11 9.95
CA ILE A 103 -10.22 2.72 8.84
C ILE A 103 -9.64 3.96 8.16
N GLY A 104 -10.47 4.96 7.85
CA GLY A 104 -10.00 6.22 7.24
C GLY A 104 -8.95 6.92 8.10
N PHE A 105 -9.22 7.06 9.40
CA PHE A 105 -8.27 7.62 10.37
C PHE A 105 -6.96 6.81 10.43
N GLY A 106 -7.05 5.48 10.46
CA GLY A 106 -5.88 4.60 10.44
C GLY A 106 -5.02 4.76 9.19
N THR A 107 -5.63 4.89 8.00
CA THR A 107 -4.88 5.12 6.75
C THR A 107 -4.15 6.45 6.73
N GLN A 108 -4.71 7.49 7.35
CA GLN A 108 -4.07 8.80 7.45
C GLN A 108 -2.85 8.75 8.39
N LEU A 109 -2.98 8.06 9.54
CA LEU A 109 -1.85 7.85 10.46
C LEU A 109 -0.71 7.03 9.84
N GLY A 110 -1.05 6.05 9.01
CA GLY A 110 -0.08 5.21 8.29
C GLY A 110 0.59 5.87 7.08
N GLY A 111 0.28 7.14 6.77
CA GLY A 111 0.82 7.83 5.60
C GLY A 111 0.34 7.28 4.25
N GLY A 112 -0.71 6.45 4.24
CA GLY A 112 -1.28 5.83 3.04
C GLY A 112 -2.12 4.60 3.35
N CYS A 113 -2.81 4.07 2.34
CA CYS A 113 -3.63 2.87 2.47
C CYS A 113 -2.83 1.58 2.21
N SER A 114 -3.33 0.44 2.70
CA SER A 114 -2.73 -0.88 2.48
C SER A 114 -2.65 -1.24 0.99
N PHE A 115 -3.64 -0.82 0.21
CA PHE A 115 -3.67 -1.02 -1.25
C PHE A 115 -2.58 -0.21 -1.99
N GLY A 116 -2.30 1.02 -1.55
CA GLY A 116 -1.27 1.88 -2.15
C GLY A 116 0.14 1.37 -1.88
N HIS A 117 0.42 0.96 -0.63
CA HIS A 117 1.68 0.31 -0.27
C HIS A 117 1.84 -1.05 -0.96
N GLY A 118 0.75 -1.83 -1.02
CA GLY A 118 0.73 -3.14 -1.68
C GLY A 118 0.98 -3.05 -3.19
N LEU A 119 0.14 -2.33 -3.93
CA LEU A 119 0.25 -2.26 -5.39
C LEU A 119 1.40 -1.37 -5.88
N GLY A 120 1.67 -0.26 -5.20
CA GLY A 120 2.67 0.70 -5.65
C GLY A 120 4.10 0.37 -5.21
N GLY A 121 4.25 -0.24 -4.03
CA GLY A 121 5.54 -0.41 -3.36
C GLY A 121 6.08 -1.84 -3.34
N CYS A 122 5.23 -2.87 -3.25
CA CYS A 122 5.70 -4.26 -3.33
C CYS A 122 6.37 -4.62 -4.67
N PRO A 123 5.83 -4.27 -5.86
CA PRO A 123 6.48 -4.64 -7.13
C PRO A 123 7.81 -3.90 -7.37
N ARG A 124 8.03 -2.78 -6.67
CA ARG A 124 9.29 -2.03 -6.70
C ARG A 124 10.32 -2.53 -5.68
N PHE A 125 10.02 -3.60 -4.93
CA PHE A 125 10.86 -4.14 -3.86
C PHE A 125 11.35 -3.08 -2.86
N VAL A 126 10.51 -2.07 -2.57
CA VAL A 126 10.87 -1.03 -1.61
C VAL A 126 10.73 -1.61 -0.20
N PRO A 127 11.82 -1.71 0.59
CA PRO A 127 11.82 -2.41 1.87
C PRO A 127 10.85 -1.77 2.87
N ALA A 128 10.71 -0.45 2.85
CA ALA A 128 9.74 0.27 3.69
C ALA A 128 8.28 -0.13 3.38
N SER A 129 7.95 -0.35 2.11
CA SER A 129 6.60 -0.74 1.71
C SER A 129 6.29 -2.19 2.05
N LEU A 130 7.28 -3.08 1.93
CA LEU A 130 7.12 -4.48 2.37
C LEU A 130 6.86 -4.55 3.87
N ILE A 131 7.60 -3.80 4.69
CA ILE A 131 7.40 -3.79 6.14
C ILE A 131 6.01 -3.23 6.50
N ALA A 132 5.59 -2.14 5.85
CA ALA A 132 4.27 -1.56 6.07
C ALA A 132 3.16 -2.57 5.71
N THR A 133 3.25 -3.19 4.52
CA THR A 133 2.28 -4.21 4.09
C THR A 133 2.30 -5.42 5.04
N ALA A 134 3.46 -5.92 5.44
CA ALA A 134 3.58 -7.03 6.39
C ALA A 134 2.95 -6.70 7.75
N ALA A 135 3.16 -5.48 8.27
CA ALA A 135 2.54 -5.04 9.52
C ALA A 135 1.01 -4.95 9.42
N PHE A 136 0.47 -4.41 8.33
CA PHE A 136 -0.98 -4.37 8.10
C PHE A 136 -1.58 -5.77 8.00
N PHE A 137 -0.95 -6.68 7.25
CA PHE A 137 -1.43 -8.06 7.16
C PHE A 137 -1.31 -8.81 8.48
N THR A 138 -0.22 -8.64 9.22
CA THR A 138 -0.02 -9.30 10.52
C THR A 138 -1.07 -8.85 11.52
N THR A 139 -1.33 -7.54 11.62
CA THR A 139 -2.37 -6.99 12.50
C THR A 139 -3.77 -7.44 12.08
N ALA A 140 -4.06 -7.51 10.78
CA ALA A 140 -5.31 -8.04 10.26
C ALA A 140 -5.50 -9.52 10.60
N ILE A 141 -4.47 -10.36 10.42
CA ILE A 141 -4.52 -11.80 10.76
C ILE A 141 -4.76 -11.98 12.26
N ILE A 142 -3.98 -11.30 13.11
CA ILE A 142 -4.12 -11.40 14.57
C ILE A 142 -5.52 -10.96 14.99
N THR A 143 -6.00 -9.81 14.49
CA THR A 143 -7.33 -9.29 14.81
C THR A 143 -8.42 -10.26 14.35
N SER A 144 -8.32 -10.82 13.14
CA SER A 144 -9.28 -11.78 12.61
C SER A 144 -9.33 -13.04 13.47
N VAL A 145 -8.18 -13.61 13.83
CA VAL A 145 -8.09 -14.81 14.69
C VAL A 145 -8.65 -14.51 16.08
N LEU A 146 -8.33 -13.35 16.65
CA LEU A 146 -8.84 -12.95 17.96
C LEU A 146 -10.36 -12.77 17.97
N VAL A 147 -10.91 -12.06 16.98
CA VAL A 147 -12.36 -11.86 16.84
C VAL A 147 -13.06 -13.19 16.61
N HIS A 148 -12.51 -14.05 15.74
CA HIS A 148 -13.07 -15.38 15.51
C HIS A 148 -13.03 -16.25 16.78
N TYR A 149 -11.90 -16.27 17.48
CA TYR A 149 -11.75 -16.99 18.74
C TYR A 149 -12.76 -16.50 19.80
N LEU A 150 -12.97 -15.19 19.88
CA LEU A 150 -13.93 -14.60 20.83
C LEU A 150 -15.38 -14.97 20.51
N ILE A 151 -15.70 -15.21 19.24
CA ILE A 151 -17.05 -15.52 18.74
C ILE A 151 -17.34 -17.02 18.77
N THR A 152 -16.40 -17.85 18.29
CA THR A 152 -16.61 -19.29 18.08
C THR A 152 -15.92 -20.16 19.14
N GLY A 153 -15.00 -19.61 19.92
CA GLY A 153 -14.27 -20.33 20.98
C GLY A 153 -13.27 -21.39 20.47
N THR A 154 -13.02 -21.43 19.15
CA THR A 154 -12.11 -22.38 18.50
C THR A 154 -11.11 -21.62 17.63
N LEU A 155 -9.88 -22.14 17.56
CA LEU A 155 -8.85 -21.66 16.62
C LEU A 155 -8.91 -22.55 15.38
N GLN A 156 -9.16 -21.94 14.22
CA GLN A 156 -9.11 -22.59 12.92
C GLN A 156 -7.71 -22.44 12.29
#